data_AF-A0A1B6EPZ9-F1
#
_entry.id   AF-A0A1B6EPZ9-F1
#
_cell.length_a   1.000
_cell.length_b   1.000
_cell.length_c   1.000
_cell.angle_alpha   90.00
_cell.angle_beta   90.00
_cell.angle_gamma   90.00
#
_symmetry.space_group_name_H-M   'P 1'
#
loop_
_entity.id
_entity.type
_entity.pdbx_description
1 polymer ?
#
loop_
_entity_poly.entity_id
_entity_poly.type
_entity_poly.pdbx_seq_one_letter_code
_entity_poly.pdbx_strand_id
1 'polypeptide(L)'
;CRICNLECGSLESLQKHLEREDLICRVCTAEFCNHRELETHFFSHKSYTCTICHEIFFDKTSLFAHRKGSDSCSYLKQQCKICNKQFLSKKSLNKHKVLYHAKHKEKYKCVVCAKRFNTPGLLSRHELNCHTVYEVIECKICQKLLNGPDRLKIHIKAWHLDCDEDFGSACPVCGKLFQNKNLKRH
;
A
#
# COMPACT_ATOMS: atom_id res chain seq x y z
N CYS A 1 19.48 -17.41 37.95
CA CYS A 1 19.25 -17.58 36.51
C CYS A 1 20.53 -17.26 35.76
N ARG A 2 21.02 -18.15 34.90
CA ARG A 2 22.29 -17.94 34.16
C ARG A 2 22.16 -16.92 33.02
N ILE A 3 20.94 -16.54 32.63
CA ILE A 3 20.67 -15.59 31.56
C ILE A 3 20.60 -14.15 32.11
N CYS A 4 20.03 -13.95 33.30
CA CYS A 4 19.79 -12.62 33.86
C CYS A 4 20.38 -12.38 35.26
N ASN A 5 21.20 -13.32 35.76
CA ASN A 5 21.79 -13.30 37.12
C ASN A 5 20.80 -13.13 38.28
N LEU A 6 19.50 -13.29 38.04
CA LEU A 6 18.48 -13.27 39.11
C LEU A 6 18.71 -14.43 40.08
N GLU A 7 18.86 -14.16 41.36
CA GLU A 7 18.87 -15.21 42.38
C GLU A 7 17.46 -15.79 42.53
N CYS A 8 17.28 -17.03 42.10
CA CYS A 8 16.03 -17.76 42.26
C CYS A 8 16.14 -18.61 43.52
N GLY A 9 15.23 -18.41 44.48
CA GLY A 9 15.24 -19.13 45.76
C GLY A 9 14.89 -20.61 45.69
N SER A 10 14.46 -21.12 44.53
CA SER A 10 14.23 -22.56 44.29
C SER A 10 14.35 -22.92 42.81
N LEU A 11 14.62 -24.20 42.53
CA LEU A 11 14.67 -24.78 41.18
C LEU A 11 13.34 -24.64 40.43
N GLU A 12 12.22 -24.76 41.16
CA GLU A 12 10.86 -24.58 40.63
C GLU A 12 10.58 -23.12 40.22
N SER A 13 11.13 -22.15 40.97
CA SER A 13 11.04 -20.72 40.63
C SER A 13 11.87 -20.37 39.39
N LEU A 14 13.00 -21.06 39.20
CA LEU A 14 13.83 -20.93 38.01
C LEU A 14 13.16 -21.57 36.78
N GLN A 15 12.48 -22.71 36.92
CA GLN A 15 11.70 -23.33 35.84
C GLN A 15 10.54 -22.44 35.38
N LYS A 16 9.72 -21.92 36.31
CA LYS A 16 8.64 -20.96 35.97
C LYS A 16 9.15 -19.67 35.33
N HIS A 17 10.38 -19.27 35.65
CA HIS A 17 11.05 -18.13 35.03
C HIS A 17 11.49 -18.42 33.58
N LEU A 18 11.93 -19.64 33.29
CA LEU A 18 12.42 -20.10 31.98
C LEU A 18 11.30 -20.61 31.04
N GLU A 19 10.17 -21.07 31.57
CA GLU A 19 9.01 -21.59 30.81
C GLU A 19 8.11 -20.50 30.18
N ARG A 20 8.46 -19.21 30.30
CA ARG A 20 7.69 -18.12 29.68
C ARG A 20 8.14 -17.92 28.23
N GLU A 21 7.55 -18.69 27.31
CA GLU A 21 7.74 -18.58 25.85
C GLU A 21 7.50 -17.16 25.28
N ASP A 22 6.88 -16.27 26.05
CA ASP A 22 6.56 -14.88 25.68
C ASP A 22 7.74 -13.91 25.74
N LEU A 23 8.94 -14.35 26.14
CA LEU A 23 10.11 -13.47 26.31
C LEU A 23 11.13 -13.55 25.16
N ILE A 24 10.74 -14.13 24.03
CA ILE A 24 11.59 -14.28 22.84
C ILE A 24 11.18 -13.26 21.78
N CYS A 25 12.15 -12.53 21.24
CA CYS A 25 11.91 -11.66 20.11
C CYS A 25 11.65 -12.49 18.85
N ARG A 26 10.43 -12.46 18.31
CA ARG A 26 10.06 -13.21 17.10
C ARG A 26 10.76 -12.73 15.81
N VAL A 27 11.51 -11.62 15.87
CA VAL A 27 12.22 -11.03 14.71
C VAL A 27 13.65 -11.55 14.61
N CYS A 28 14.36 -11.63 15.73
CA CYS A 28 15.78 -12.03 15.77
C CYS A 28 16.07 -13.17 16.75
N THR A 29 15.02 -13.80 17.29
CA THR A 29 15.04 -14.91 18.25
C THR A 29 15.85 -14.64 19.52
N ALA A 30 16.15 -13.37 19.81
CA ALA A 30 16.84 -12.98 21.05
C ALA A 30 15.93 -13.24 22.26
N GLU A 31 16.50 -13.83 23.31
CA GLU A 31 15.79 -14.17 24.55
C GLU A 31 15.97 -13.05 25.59
N PHE A 32 14.90 -12.71 26.31
CA PHE A 32 14.88 -11.63 27.29
C PHE A 32 14.43 -12.13 28.65
N CYS A 33 14.83 -11.42 29.71
CA CYS A 33 14.54 -11.85 31.08
C CYS A 33 13.22 -11.30 31.64
N ASN A 34 12.63 -10.30 30.96
CA ASN A 34 11.32 -9.75 31.29
C ASN A 34 10.69 -9.01 30.09
N HIS A 35 9.37 -8.75 30.17
CA HIS A 35 8.60 -8.11 29.10
C HIS A 35 9.06 -6.67 28.81
N ARG A 36 9.57 -5.94 29.82
CA ARG A 36 10.02 -4.56 29.65
C ARG A 36 11.28 -4.48 28.77
N GLU A 37 12.22 -5.40 28.98
CA GLU A 37 13.43 -5.51 28.16
C GLU A 37 13.13 -6.00 26.75
N LEU A 38 12.20 -6.94 26.61
CA LEU A 38 11.71 -7.35 25.30
C LEU A 38 11.04 -6.18 24.56
N GLU A 39 10.20 -5.39 25.23
CA GLU A 39 9.57 -4.20 24.65
C GLU A 39 10.60 -3.14 24.24
N THR A 40 11.58 -2.82 25.09
CA THR A 40 12.63 -1.85 24.72
C THR A 40 13.50 -2.36 23.57
N HIS A 41 13.80 -3.66 23.55
CA HIS A 41 14.45 -4.31 22.42
C HIS A 41 13.59 -4.28 21.15
N PHE A 42 12.26 -4.41 21.23
CA PHE A 42 11.37 -4.29 20.08
C PHE A 42 11.44 -2.92 19.40
N PHE A 43 11.76 -1.84 20.13
CA PHE A 43 12.02 -0.52 19.55
C PHE A 43 13.42 -0.39 18.92
N SER A 44 14.35 -1.31 19.23
CA SER A 44 15.63 -1.41 18.52
C SER A 44 15.47 -1.99 17.11
N HIS A 45 14.42 -2.79 16.90
CA HIS A 45 13.97 -3.13 15.55
C HIS A 45 13.32 -1.93 14.90
N LYS A 46 13.60 -1.71 13.61
CA LYS A 46 12.94 -0.66 12.83
C LYS A 46 11.46 -1.00 12.70
N SER A 47 10.66 -0.49 13.62
CA SER A 47 9.24 -0.80 13.76
C SER A 47 8.38 0.44 13.59
N TYR A 48 7.10 0.20 13.31
CA TYR A 48 6.08 1.20 13.04
C TYR A 48 4.88 0.89 13.93
N THR A 49 4.72 1.63 15.02
CA THR A 49 3.60 1.45 15.93
C THR A 49 2.36 2.18 15.41
N CYS A 50 1.21 1.52 15.46
CA CYS A 50 -0.07 2.17 15.26
C CYS A 50 -0.37 3.06 16.46
N THR A 51 -0.47 4.37 16.26
CA THR A 51 -0.76 5.33 17.33
C THR A 51 -2.20 5.24 17.88
N ILE A 52 -2.99 4.26 17.44
CA ILE A 52 -4.41 4.11 17.77
C ILE A 52 -4.60 2.86 18.64
N CYS A 53 -4.26 1.69 18.11
CA CYS A 53 -4.36 0.41 18.83
C CYS A 53 -3.04 -0.05 19.43
N HIS A 54 -1.95 0.71 19.23
CA HIS A 54 -0.60 0.38 19.70
C HIS A 54 0.00 -0.91 19.13
N GLU A 55 -0.64 -1.54 18.13
CA GLU A 55 -0.05 -2.66 17.39
C GLU A 55 1.23 -2.26 16.66
N ILE A 56 2.20 -3.17 16.64
CA ILE A 56 3.54 -2.96 16.08
C ILE A 56 3.62 -3.63 14.72
N PHE A 57 4.15 -2.91 13.74
CA PHE A 57 4.38 -3.39 12.37
C PHE A 57 5.85 -3.27 11.99
N PHE A 58 6.35 -4.19 11.17
CA PHE A 58 7.77 -4.22 10.77
C PHE A 58 8.05 -3.40 9.50
N ASP A 59 7.00 -2.93 8.82
CA ASP A 59 7.13 -2.05 7.67
C ASP A 59 5.94 -1.07 7.56
N LYS A 60 6.16 0.01 6.80
CA LYS A 60 5.15 1.07 6.60
C LYS A 60 3.92 0.59 5.82
N THR A 61 4.09 -0.38 4.92
CA THR A 61 3.03 -0.92 4.08
C THR A 61 2.04 -1.73 4.91
N SER A 62 2.54 -2.57 5.82
CA SER A 62 1.77 -3.37 6.76
C SER A 62 1.01 -2.48 7.75
N LEU A 63 1.65 -1.46 8.33
CA LEU A 63 0.94 -0.45 9.15
C LEU A 63 -0.15 0.27 8.34
N PHE A 64 0.12 0.62 7.08
CA PHE A 64 -0.86 1.29 6.24
C PHE A 64 -2.05 0.38 5.88
N ALA A 65 -1.79 -0.89 5.58
CA ALA A 65 -2.82 -1.90 5.32
C ALA A 65 -3.69 -2.12 6.57
N HIS A 66 -3.07 -2.27 7.74
CA HIS A 66 -3.75 -2.35 9.03
C HIS A 66 -4.67 -1.14 9.25
N ARG A 67 -4.17 0.09 9.10
CA ARG A 67 -5.00 1.31 9.27
C ARG A 67 -6.14 1.41 8.26
N LYS A 68 -6.01 0.78 7.09
CA LYS A 68 -7.03 0.81 6.04
C LYS A 68 -8.13 -0.22 6.29
N GLY A 69 -7.77 -1.42 6.77
CA GLY A 69 -8.65 -2.58 6.88
C GLY A 69 -9.11 -2.92 8.30
N SER A 70 -8.42 -2.47 9.35
CA SER A 70 -8.79 -2.79 10.72
C SER A 70 -9.95 -1.93 11.21
N ASP A 71 -11.01 -2.58 11.69
CA ASP A 71 -12.18 -1.92 12.29
C ASP A 71 -11.80 -1.13 13.54
N SER A 72 -10.82 -1.60 14.32
CA SER A 72 -10.28 -0.90 15.49
C SER A 72 -9.54 0.39 15.15
N CYS A 73 -9.22 0.63 13.88
CA CYS A 73 -8.63 1.89 13.39
C CYS A 73 -9.52 2.63 12.38
N SER A 74 -10.68 2.06 12.03
CA SER A 74 -11.56 2.54 10.96
C SER A 74 -12.31 3.82 11.36
N TYR A 75 -12.53 4.06 12.66
CA TYR A 75 -13.30 5.21 13.17
C TYR A 75 -12.59 6.57 13.04
N LEU A 76 -11.30 6.62 12.70
CA LEU A 76 -10.55 7.87 12.52
C LEU A 76 -10.48 8.37 11.07
N LYS A 77 -11.18 7.71 10.15
CA LYS A 77 -11.29 8.15 8.75
C LYS A 77 -11.89 9.56 8.70
N GLN A 78 -11.10 10.50 8.21
CA GLN A 78 -11.52 11.87 8.00
C GLN A 78 -12.50 11.92 6.83
N GLN A 79 -13.77 12.22 7.10
CA GLN A 79 -14.81 12.23 6.08
C GLN A 79 -14.91 13.60 5.39
N CYS A 80 -15.00 13.59 4.06
CA CYS A 80 -15.37 14.78 3.30
C CYS A 80 -16.86 15.07 3.49
N LYS A 81 -17.21 16.17 4.16
CA LYS A 81 -18.61 16.58 4.36
C LYS A 81 -19.38 16.92 3.07
N ILE A 82 -18.70 17.02 1.92
CA ILE A 82 -19.32 17.41 0.64
C ILE A 82 -19.70 16.18 -0.20
N CYS A 83 -18.89 15.10 -0.15
CA CYS A 83 -19.14 13.89 -0.95
C CYS A 83 -19.06 12.58 -0.15
N ASN A 84 -18.98 12.67 1.18
CA ASN A 84 -18.91 11.58 2.15
C ASN A 84 -17.75 10.58 1.97
N LYS A 85 -16.81 10.83 1.05
CA LYS A 85 -15.60 10.01 0.90
C LYS A 85 -14.72 10.08 2.15
N GLN A 86 -14.22 8.92 2.54
CA GLN A 86 -13.38 8.72 3.73
C GLN A 86 -11.89 8.73 3.38
N PHE A 87 -11.08 9.36 4.23
CA PHE A 87 -9.64 9.48 4.03
C PHE A 87 -8.87 9.11 5.31
N LEU A 88 -7.76 8.40 5.14
CA LEU A 88 -6.91 7.96 6.27
C LEU A 88 -6.08 9.09 6.90
N SER A 89 -6.06 10.29 6.31
CA SER A 89 -5.36 11.43 6.88
C SER A 89 -6.02 12.76 6.55
N LYS A 90 -5.84 13.74 7.45
CA LYS A 90 -6.27 15.14 7.22
C LYS A 90 -5.59 15.75 6.00
N LYS A 91 -4.32 15.43 5.74
CA LYS A 91 -3.59 15.88 4.55
C LYS A 91 -4.23 15.35 3.27
N SER A 92 -4.60 14.08 3.24
CA SER A 92 -5.29 13.46 2.10
C SER A 92 -6.69 14.07 1.89
N LEU A 93 -7.45 14.28 2.98
CA LEU A 93 -8.76 14.94 2.91
C LEU A 93 -8.64 16.38 2.38
N ASN A 94 -7.68 17.17 2.89
CA ASN A 94 -7.47 18.54 2.45
C ASN A 94 -7.07 18.60 0.97
N LYS A 95 -6.15 17.74 0.52
CA LYS A 95 -5.82 17.60 -0.90
C LYS A 95 -7.08 17.30 -1.72
N HIS A 96 -7.90 16.35 -1.27
CA HIS A 96 -9.15 16.03 -1.94
C HIS A 96 -10.10 17.24 -2.00
N LYS A 97 -10.30 17.97 -0.89
CA LYS A 97 -11.14 19.18 -0.87
C LYS A 97 -10.65 20.24 -1.85
N VAL A 98 -9.34 20.49 -1.90
CA VAL A 98 -8.75 21.44 -2.84
C VAL A 98 -8.96 20.99 -4.29
N LEU A 99 -8.69 19.71 -4.59
CA LEU A 99 -8.77 19.20 -5.95
C LEU A 99 -10.21 18.99 -6.46
N TYR A 100 -11.13 18.58 -5.59
CA TYR A 100 -12.47 18.10 -5.94
C TYR A 100 -13.61 18.90 -5.32
N HIS A 101 -13.35 19.93 -4.51
CA HIS A 101 -14.38 20.84 -4.02
C HIS A 101 -14.06 22.35 -4.10
N ALA A 102 -12.84 22.77 -4.46
CA ALA A 102 -12.56 24.20 -4.68
C ALA A 102 -13.36 24.78 -5.88
N LYS A 103 -13.80 26.05 -5.78
CA LYS A 103 -14.54 26.75 -6.85
C LYS A 103 -13.67 27.03 -8.10
N HIS A 104 -12.35 27.18 -7.94
CA HIS A 104 -11.40 27.50 -9.03
C HIS A 104 -10.52 26.30 -9.40
N LYS A 105 -11.13 25.15 -9.65
CA LYS A 105 -10.37 23.92 -9.97
C LYS A 105 -9.69 24.00 -11.30
N GLU A 106 -10.34 24.51 -12.33
CA GLU A 106 -9.89 24.35 -13.71
C GLU A 106 -8.89 25.43 -14.14
N LYS A 107 -7.78 25.56 -13.40
CA LYS A 107 -6.75 26.58 -13.66
C LYS A 107 -5.90 26.24 -14.89
N TYR A 108 -5.68 24.95 -15.15
CA TYR A 108 -4.75 24.49 -16.16
C TYR A 108 -5.50 24.15 -17.44
N LYS A 109 -5.43 25.03 -18.44
CA LYS A 109 -6.10 24.86 -19.74
C LYS A 109 -5.12 24.26 -20.74
N CYS A 110 -5.51 23.19 -21.42
CA CYS A 110 -4.77 22.69 -22.58
C CYS A 110 -4.86 23.71 -23.71
N VAL A 111 -3.70 24.07 -24.26
CA VAL A 111 -3.60 25.05 -25.35
C VAL A 111 -4.15 24.50 -26.67
N VAL A 112 -4.14 23.18 -26.85
CA VAL A 112 -4.56 22.53 -28.10
C VAL A 112 -6.08 22.35 -28.18
N CYS A 113 -6.71 21.80 -27.14
CA CYS A 113 -8.15 21.47 -27.16
C CYS A 113 -9.00 22.28 -26.17
N ALA A 114 -8.42 23.28 -25.49
CA ALA A 114 -9.08 24.11 -24.48
C ALA A 114 -9.64 23.36 -23.25
N LYS A 115 -9.44 22.05 -23.13
CA LYS A 115 -9.87 21.24 -21.98
C LYS A 115 -9.14 21.68 -20.73
N ARG A 116 -9.86 21.73 -19.60
CA ARG A 116 -9.32 22.25 -18.34
C ARG A 116 -9.10 21.15 -17.32
N PHE A 117 -8.05 21.33 -16.52
CA PHE A 117 -7.58 20.38 -15.51
C PHE A 117 -7.32 21.09 -14.19
N ASN A 118 -7.40 20.32 -13.10
CA ASN A 118 -7.24 20.82 -11.75
C ASN A 118 -5.83 20.70 -11.17
N THR A 119 -4.92 20.07 -11.90
CA THR A 119 -3.50 19.99 -11.56
C THR A 119 -2.68 20.05 -12.83
N PRO A 120 -1.43 20.57 -12.74
CA PRO A 120 -0.53 20.59 -13.89
C PRO A 120 -0.20 19.17 -14.36
N GLY A 121 0.01 18.22 -13.44
CA GLY A 121 0.30 16.83 -13.81
C GLY A 121 -0.82 16.13 -14.60
N LEU A 122 -2.09 16.46 -14.34
CA LEU A 122 -3.20 15.95 -15.15
C LEU A 122 -3.23 16.57 -16.54
N LEU A 123 -2.92 17.87 -16.66
CA LEU A 123 -2.78 18.53 -17.95
C LEU A 123 -1.64 17.92 -18.76
N SER A 124 -0.43 17.82 -18.18
CA SER A 124 0.74 17.24 -18.87
C SER A 124 0.46 15.82 -19.34
N ARG A 125 -0.14 14.98 -18.49
CA ARG A 125 -0.54 13.63 -18.88
C ARG A 125 -1.57 13.63 -20.01
N HIS A 126 -2.51 14.56 -20.00
CA HIS A 126 -3.49 14.68 -21.09
C HIS A 126 -2.83 15.09 -22.40
N GLU A 127 -1.98 16.11 -22.39
CA GLU A 127 -1.24 16.57 -23.57
C GLU A 127 -0.41 15.43 -24.15
N LEU A 128 0.30 14.71 -23.28
CA LEU A 128 1.06 13.53 -23.63
C LEU A 128 0.20 12.42 -24.27
N ASN A 129 -1.00 12.18 -23.76
CA ASN A 129 -1.86 11.06 -24.19
C ASN A 129 -2.82 11.36 -25.34
N CYS A 130 -3.02 12.63 -25.67
CA CYS A 130 -4.04 13.09 -26.63
C CYS A 130 -3.49 13.98 -27.74
N HIS A 131 -2.37 14.66 -27.50
CA HIS A 131 -1.83 15.67 -28.41
C HIS A 131 -0.38 15.38 -28.84
N THR A 132 0.33 14.50 -28.12
CA THR A 132 1.59 13.94 -28.60
C THR A 132 1.28 12.77 -29.55
N VAL A 133 1.73 12.90 -30.79
CA VAL A 133 1.77 11.78 -31.73
C VAL A 133 2.98 10.94 -31.40
N TYR A 134 2.74 9.74 -30.90
CA TYR A 134 3.77 8.73 -30.74
C TYR A 134 3.81 7.81 -31.95
N GLU A 135 4.99 7.27 -32.24
CA GLU A 135 5.08 6.04 -33.00
C GLU A 135 4.27 4.94 -32.26
N VAL A 136 3.54 4.12 -33.03
CA VAL A 136 2.77 3.02 -32.45
C VAL A 136 3.75 2.00 -31.87
N ILE A 137 3.55 1.64 -30.61
CA ILE A 137 4.36 0.65 -29.91
C ILE A 137 3.54 -0.64 -29.82
N GLU A 138 4.11 -1.74 -30.30
CA GLU A 138 3.51 -3.06 -30.18
C GLU A 138 3.67 -3.63 -28.77
N CYS A 139 2.56 -4.07 -28.18
CA CYS A 139 2.63 -4.85 -26.95
C CYS A 139 3.18 -6.26 -27.25
N LYS A 140 4.35 -6.58 -26.72
CA LYS A 140 4.99 -7.90 -26.95
C LYS A 140 4.20 -9.11 -26.40
N ILE A 141 3.22 -8.90 -25.52
CA ILE A 141 2.43 -9.99 -24.90
C ILE A 141 1.21 -10.33 -25.77
N CYS A 142 0.50 -9.33 -26.29
CA CYS A 142 -0.73 -9.54 -27.05
C CYS A 142 -0.71 -9.00 -28.48
N GLN A 143 0.41 -8.43 -28.93
CA GLN A 143 0.65 -7.83 -30.25
C GLN A 143 -0.25 -6.63 -30.57
N LYS A 144 -0.88 -6.05 -29.53
CA LYS A 144 -1.73 -4.86 -29.69
C LYS A 144 -0.86 -3.62 -29.91
N LEU A 145 -1.15 -2.87 -30.97
CA LEU A 145 -0.55 -1.57 -31.26
C LEU A 145 -1.14 -0.49 -30.35
N LEU A 146 -0.26 0.29 -29.70
CA LEU A 146 -0.63 1.31 -28.71
C LEU A 146 0.15 2.61 -28.97
N ASN A 147 -0.54 3.74 -28.87
CA ASN A 147 0.05 5.05 -29.16
C ASN A 147 0.85 5.55 -27.93
N GLY A 148 2.10 5.12 -27.83
CA GLY A 148 3.06 5.61 -26.86
C GLY A 148 3.26 4.75 -25.59
N PRO A 149 4.36 5.01 -24.86
CA PRO A 149 4.82 4.16 -23.75
C PRO A 149 3.89 4.17 -22.53
N ASP A 150 3.25 5.30 -22.23
CA ASP A 150 2.31 5.39 -21.10
C ASP A 150 1.04 4.56 -21.35
N ARG A 151 0.55 4.56 -22.59
CA ARG A 151 -0.59 3.71 -23.00
C ARG A 151 -0.21 2.24 -22.93
N LEU A 152 1.01 1.88 -23.35
CA LEU A 152 1.54 0.52 -23.19
C LEU A 152 1.63 0.12 -21.71
N LYS A 153 2.16 0.99 -20.84
CA LYS A 153 2.29 0.71 -19.40
C LYS A 153 0.94 0.50 -18.72
N ILE A 154 -0.04 1.36 -19.03
CA ILE A 154 -1.41 1.22 -18.52
C ILE A 154 -2.06 -0.05 -19.08
N HIS A 155 -1.84 -0.34 -20.37
CA HIS A 155 -2.36 -1.55 -20.99
C HIS A 155 -1.79 -2.81 -20.33
N ILE A 156 -0.46 -2.92 -20.19
CA ILE A 156 0.19 -4.04 -19.53
C ILE A 156 -0.37 -4.21 -18.13
N LYS A 157 -0.33 -3.16 -17.29
CA LYS A 157 -0.86 -3.25 -15.91
C LYS A 157 -2.35 -3.62 -15.83
N ALA A 158 -3.15 -3.18 -16.80
CA ALA A 158 -4.59 -3.42 -16.78
C ALA A 158 -4.98 -4.76 -17.38
N TRP A 159 -4.22 -5.29 -18.35
CA TRP A 159 -4.60 -6.45 -19.16
C TRP A 159 -3.69 -7.66 -18.97
N HIS A 160 -2.43 -7.42 -18.63
CA HIS A 160 -1.41 -8.42 -18.36
C HIS A 160 -1.11 -8.43 -16.86
N LEU A 161 -0.82 -9.60 -16.31
CA LEU A 161 -0.21 -9.67 -14.99
C LEU A 161 1.31 -9.58 -15.21
N ASP A 162 1.99 -8.72 -14.45
CA ASP A 162 3.41 -8.92 -14.21
C ASP A 162 3.53 -10.30 -13.54
N CYS A 163 4.42 -11.15 -14.04
CA CYS A 163 4.51 -12.59 -13.77
C CYS A 163 4.84 -13.00 -12.32
N ASP A 164 4.48 -12.22 -11.30
CA ASP A 164 4.67 -12.58 -9.91
C ASP A 164 3.31 -12.75 -9.20
N GLU A 165 2.95 -14.03 -9.06
CA GLU A 165 1.99 -14.63 -8.09
C GLU A 165 0.46 -14.44 -8.29
N ASP A 166 -0.14 -15.52 -8.82
CA ASP A 166 -1.37 -16.19 -8.36
C ASP A 166 -2.80 -15.70 -8.66
N PHE A 167 -3.04 -14.66 -9.47
CA PHE A 167 -4.44 -14.25 -9.78
C PHE A 167 -4.74 -13.95 -11.27
N GLY A 168 -4.08 -14.64 -12.19
CA GLY A 168 -4.36 -14.59 -13.63
C GLY A 168 -5.10 -15.82 -14.13
N SER A 169 -6.09 -15.65 -15.02
CA SER A 169 -6.69 -16.77 -15.74
C SER A 169 -6.23 -16.77 -17.19
N ALA A 170 -5.79 -17.93 -17.66
CA ALA A 170 -5.42 -18.15 -19.06
C ALA A 170 -6.68 -18.24 -19.93
N CYS A 171 -6.64 -17.63 -21.11
CA CYS A 171 -7.67 -17.85 -22.12
C CYS A 171 -7.59 -19.29 -22.64
N PRO A 172 -8.67 -20.08 -22.58
CA PRO A 172 -8.65 -21.48 -23.03
C PRO A 172 -8.47 -21.63 -24.55
N VAL A 173 -8.65 -20.55 -25.31
CA VAL A 173 -8.51 -20.54 -26.78
C VAL A 173 -7.09 -20.17 -27.22
N CYS A 174 -6.47 -19.17 -26.58
CA CYS A 174 -5.16 -18.66 -27.03
C CYS A 174 -4.02 -18.78 -26.00
N GLY A 175 -4.29 -19.31 -24.80
CA GLY A 175 -3.29 -19.53 -23.74
C GLY A 175 -2.77 -18.25 -23.07
N LYS A 176 -3.20 -17.06 -23.50
CA LYS A 176 -2.72 -15.78 -22.95
C LYS A 176 -3.29 -15.52 -21.55
N LEU A 177 -2.46 -15.01 -20.65
CA LEU A 177 -2.84 -14.69 -19.28
C LEU A 177 -3.50 -13.31 -19.17
N PHE A 178 -4.66 -13.26 -18.52
CA PHE A 178 -5.41 -12.04 -18.25
C PHE A 178 -5.82 -11.95 -16.79
N GLN A 179 -6.04 -10.74 -16.28
CA GLN A 179 -6.79 -10.60 -15.03
C GLN A 179 -8.22 -11.13 -15.23
N ASN A 180 -8.78 -11.80 -14.23
CA ASN A 180 -10.13 -12.42 -14.28
C ASN A 180 -11.23 -11.51 -14.85
N LYS A 181 -11.25 -10.23 -14.48
CA LYS A 181 -12.22 -9.25 -15.01
C LYS A 181 -12.07 -8.96 -16.51
N ASN A 182 -10.89 -9.15 -17.07
CA ASN A 182 -10.59 -8.90 -18.47
C ASN A 182 -10.70 -10.16 -19.32
N LEU A 183 -10.50 -11.35 -18.74
CA LEU A 183 -10.71 -12.60 -19.47
C LEU A 183 -12.14 -12.71 -20.00
N LYS A 184 -13.15 -12.28 -19.24
CA LYS A 184 -14.55 -12.26 -19.72
C LYS A 184 -14.81 -11.33 -20.89
N ARG A 185 -13.95 -10.34 -21.11
CA ARG A 185 -14.08 -9.34 -22.20
C ARG A 185 -13.22 -9.70 -23.41
N HIS A 186 -12.15 -10.45 -23.18
CA HIS A 186 -11.27 -10.99 -24.21
C HIS A 186 -11.99 -12.09 -24.98
#